data_AF-A0A645F9R3-F1
#
_entry.id   AF-A0A645F9R3-F1
#
_cell.length_a   1.000
_cell.length_b   1.000
_cell.length_c   1.000
_cell.angle_alpha   90.00
_cell.angle_beta   90.00
_cell.angle_gamma   90.00
#
_symmetry.space_group_name_H-M   'P 1'
#
loop_
_entity.id
_entity.type
_entity.pdbx_description
1 polymer ?
#
loop_
_entity_poly.entity_id
_entity_poly.type
_entity_poly.pdbx_seq_one_letter_code
_entity_poly.pdbx_strand_id
1 'polypeptide(L)'
;MSMFYFGAACHLIQDANVPHHVNNKLLKNHRQFELWIISKIIMGEHFEAKKGIKRYKDIDEYIQNNALTANSAYYRFRNIENRNERYCGVATIIIQEAQITTAGFMLDFYEELNKKVTC
;
A
#
# COMPACT_ATOMS: atom_id res chain seq x y z
N MET A 1 -11.60 9.72 -19.19
CA MET A 1 -11.18 8.30 -19.11
C MET A 1 -9.77 8.11 -18.56
N SER A 2 -8.77 8.90 -18.95
CA SER A 2 -7.38 8.71 -18.49
C SER A 2 -7.20 8.70 -16.97
N MET A 3 -7.82 9.64 -16.24
CA MET A 3 -7.76 9.67 -14.77
C MET A 3 -8.46 8.50 -14.08
N PHE A 4 -9.47 7.91 -14.72
CA PHE A 4 -10.14 6.71 -14.19
C PHE A 4 -9.21 5.50 -14.25
N TYR A 5 -8.56 5.25 -15.40
CA TYR A 5 -7.59 4.17 -15.54
C TYR A 5 -6.36 4.37 -14.66
N PHE A 6 -5.94 5.62 -14.48
CA PHE A 6 -4.89 5.94 -13.53
C PHE A 6 -5.29 5.60 -12.09
N GLY A 7 -6.51 5.94 -11.66
CA GLY A 7 -7.04 5.53 -10.36
C GLY A 7 -7.08 4.01 -10.18
N ALA A 8 -7.50 3.27 -11.22
CA ALA A 8 -7.48 1.81 -11.21
C ALA A 8 -6.05 1.24 -11.10
N ALA A 9 -5.08 1.83 -11.79
CA ALA A 9 -3.67 1.44 -11.68
C ALA A 9 -3.12 1.69 -10.26
N CYS A 10 -3.39 2.86 -9.68
CA CYS A 10 -3.04 3.16 -8.29
C CYS A 10 -3.63 2.14 -7.32
N HIS A 11 -4.91 1.77 -7.49
CA HIS A 11 -5.57 0.78 -6.65
C HIS A 11 -4.86 -0.59 -6.69
N LEU A 12 -4.51 -1.08 -7.88
CA LEU A 12 -3.78 -2.35 -8.02
C LEU A 12 -2.39 -2.31 -7.38
N ILE A 13 -1.66 -1.19 -7.53
CA ILE A 13 -0.36 -0.98 -6.88
C ILE A 13 -0.50 -0.93 -5.34
N GLN A 14 -1.58 -0.32 -4.85
CA GLN A 14 -1.88 -0.22 -3.42
C GLN A 14 -2.23 -1.58 -2.82
N ASP A 15 -3.01 -2.40 -3.52
CA ASP A 15 -3.40 -3.73 -3.05
C ASP A 15 -2.19 -4.64 -2.81
N ALA A 16 -1.08 -4.44 -3.54
CA ALA A 16 0.17 -5.15 -3.28
C ALA A 16 0.79 -4.82 -1.90
N ASN A 17 0.39 -3.73 -1.23
CA ASN A 17 0.80 -3.43 0.14
C ASN A 17 0.02 -4.24 1.19
N VAL A 18 -1.09 -4.88 0.82
CA VAL A 18 -1.90 -5.65 1.77
C VAL A 18 -1.32 -7.06 1.87
N PRO A 19 -0.85 -7.51 3.05
CA PRO A 19 -0.19 -8.82 3.17
C PRO A 19 -1.09 -9.99 2.75
N HIS A 20 -2.40 -9.83 2.86
CA HIS A 20 -3.37 -10.85 2.52
C HIS A 20 -3.55 -11.04 1.00
N HIS A 21 -3.30 -9.99 0.20
CA HIS A 21 -3.39 -10.05 -1.26
C HIS A 21 -2.13 -10.67 -1.88
N VAL A 22 -1.01 -10.66 -1.16
CA VAL A 22 0.28 -11.19 -1.63
C VAL A 22 0.66 -12.53 -1.00
N ASN A 23 0.02 -12.91 0.10
CA ASN A 23 0.26 -14.18 0.79
C ASN A 23 -1.00 -15.06 0.77
N ASN A 24 -1.01 -16.05 -0.13
CA ASN A 24 -2.12 -16.99 -0.35
C ASN A 24 -2.59 -17.73 0.92
N LYS A 25 -1.76 -17.81 1.97
CA LYS A 25 -2.13 -18.45 3.25
C LYS A 25 -3.05 -17.60 4.12
N LEU A 26 -3.23 -16.31 3.80
CA LEU A 26 -3.97 -15.35 4.62
C LEU A 26 -5.36 -14.98 4.04
N LEU A 27 -5.71 -15.46 2.85
CA LEU A 27 -6.89 -15.03 2.08
C LEU A 27 -8.22 -15.06 2.86
N LYS A 28 -8.40 -15.96 3.83
CA LYS A 28 -9.67 -16.08 4.58
C LYS A 28 -9.95 -14.94 5.56
N ASN A 29 -8.94 -14.14 5.93
CA ASN A 29 -9.05 -13.12 6.97
C ASN A 29 -8.80 -11.68 6.48
N HIS A 30 -8.59 -11.45 5.18
CA HIS A 30 -8.30 -10.11 4.62
C HIS A 30 -9.37 -9.07 5.01
N ARG A 31 -10.65 -9.42 4.81
CA ARG A 31 -11.78 -8.54 5.10
C ARG A 31 -11.85 -8.13 6.58
N GLN A 32 -11.50 -9.04 7.50
CA GLN A 32 -11.52 -8.71 8.93
C GLN A 32 -10.43 -7.69 9.28
N PHE A 33 -9.25 -7.83 8.68
CA PHE A 33 -8.15 -6.89 8.89
C PHE A 33 -8.46 -5.51 8.29
N GLU A 34 -9.00 -5.45 7.08
CA GLU A 34 -9.39 -4.19 6.42
C GLU A 34 -10.51 -3.47 7.17
N LEU A 35 -11.55 -4.20 7.60
CA LEU A 35 -12.62 -3.62 8.43
C LEU A 35 -12.08 -3.14 9.78
N TRP A 36 -11.10 -3.83 10.36
CA TRP A 36 -10.42 -3.38 11.56
C TRP A 36 -9.71 -2.05 11.32
N ILE A 37 -8.93 -1.90 10.22
CA ILE A 37 -8.28 -0.64 9.86
C ILE A 37 -9.31 0.49 9.72
N ILE A 38 -10.39 0.26 8.98
CA ILE A 38 -11.47 1.24 8.77
C ILE A 38 -12.04 1.70 10.12
N SER A 39 -12.35 0.76 11.02
CA SER A 39 -12.86 1.10 12.35
C SER A 39 -11.88 1.93 13.18
N LYS A 40 -10.58 1.68 13.06
CA LYS A 40 -9.53 2.46 13.74
C LYS A 40 -9.46 3.88 13.21
N ILE A 41 -9.50 4.06 11.90
CA ILE A 41 -9.50 5.39 11.27
C ILE A 41 -10.74 6.19 11.71
N ILE A 42 -11.94 5.57 11.72
CA ILE A 42 -13.17 6.22 12.18
C ILE A 42 -13.08 6.63 13.66
N MET A 43 -12.35 5.86 14.47
CA MET A 43 -12.11 6.18 15.89
C MET A 43 -11.00 7.22 16.12
N GLY A 44 -10.39 7.76 15.06
CA GLY A 44 -9.37 8.81 15.14
C GLY A 44 -7.93 8.33 15.16
N GLU A 45 -7.66 7.06 14.82
CA GLU A 45 -6.28 6.61 14.61
C GLU A 45 -5.73 7.11 13.27
N HIS A 46 -4.48 7.55 13.28
CA HIS A 46 -3.80 8.10 12.10
C HIS A 46 -2.65 7.19 11.67
N PHE A 47 -2.72 6.69 10.44
CA PHE A 47 -1.67 5.88 9.80
C PHE A 47 -0.92 6.64 8.71
N GLU A 48 -1.08 7.96 8.66
CA GLU A 48 -0.53 8.83 7.63
C GLU A 48 1.01 8.84 7.67
N ALA A 49 1.62 8.70 6.49
CA ALA A 49 3.03 8.96 6.27
C ALA A 49 3.27 10.47 6.40
N LYS A 50 4.15 10.86 7.33
CA LYS A 50 4.47 12.27 7.57
C LYS A 50 5.31 12.89 6.44
N LYS A 51 6.07 12.07 5.71
CA LYS A 51 6.96 12.47 4.62
C LYS A 51 7.39 11.25 3.81
N GLY A 52 7.86 11.51 2.59
CA GLY A 52 8.56 10.52 1.76
C GLY A 52 7.89 10.33 0.41
N ILE A 53 8.72 9.98 -0.57
CA ILE A 53 8.32 9.56 -1.91
C ILE A 53 9.25 8.41 -2.28
N LYS A 54 8.72 7.29 -2.77
CA LYS A 54 9.51 6.18 -3.31
C LYS A 54 9.18 6.02 -4.78
N ARG A 55 10.23 6.11 -5.61
CA ARG A 55 10.14 5.95 -7.06
C ARG A 55 10.85 4.68 -7.48
N TYR A 56 10.29 4.01 -8.47
CA TYR A 56 10.90 2.86 -9.11
C TYR A 56 11.02 3.13 -10.61
N LYS A 57 11.88 2.36 -11.28
CA LYS A 57 12.13 2.59 -12.70
C LYS A 57 10.96 2.08 -13.54
N ASP A 58 10.44 0.91 -13.18
CA ASP A 58 9.40 0.21 -13.91
C ASP A 58 8.15 -0.02 -13.02
N ILE A 59 6.96 -0.13 -13.63
CA ILE A 59 5.69 -0.25 -12.89
C ILE A 59 5.61 -1.56 -12.10
N ASP A 60 6.20 -2.64 -12.61
CA ASP A 60 6.24 -3.93 -11.93
C ASP A 60 7.08 -3.88 -10.64
N GLU A 61 8.12 -3.04 -10.60
CA GLU A 61 8.91 -2.82 -9.39
C GLU A 61 8.08 -2.21 -8.26
N TYR A 62 7.11 -1.32 -8.55
CA TYR A 62 6.17 -0.84 -7.54
C TYR A 62 5.40 -2.01 -6.90
N ILE A 63 4.87 -2.91 -7.72
CA ILE A 63 4.08 -4.05 -7.26
C ILE A 63 4.97 -5.01 -6.44
N GLN A 64 6.14 -5.36 -6.97
CA GLN A 64 7.07 -6.31 -6.32
C GLN A 64 7.57 -5.77 -4.98
N ASN A 65 8.01 -4.51 -4.91
CA ASN A 65 8.52 -3.92 -3.68
C ASN A 65 7.42 -3.71 -2.63
N ASN A 66 6.21 -3.31 -3.05
CA ASN A 66 5.05 -3.23 -2.16
C ASN A 66 4.73 -4.61 -1.57
N ALA A 67 4.71 -5.66 -2.40
CA ALA A 67 4.47 -7.02 -1.95
C ALA A 67 5.54 -7.53 -0.97
N LEU A 68 6.82 -7.23 -1.23
CA LEU A 68 7.92 -7.56 -0.33
C LEU A 68 7.79 -6.85 1.01
N THR A 69 7.45 -5.56 1.01
CA THR A 69 7.24 -4.78 2.23
C THR A 69 6.04 -5.29 3.03
N ALA A 70 4.91 -5.57 2.36
CA ALA A 70 3.72 -6.12 2.97
C ALA A 70 3.99 -7.46 3.67
N ASN A 71 4.65 -8.38 2.96
CA ASN A 71 4.98 -9.69 3.49
C ASN A 71 5.96 -9.58 4.66
N SER A 72 6.96 -8.72 4.56
CA SER A 72 7.91 -8.44 5.64
C SER A 72 7.23 -7.87 6.88
N ALA A 73 6.29 -6.93 6.71
CA ALA A 73 5.50 -6.38 7.81
C ALA A 73 4.69 -7.48 8.51
N TYR A 74 4.03 -8.35 7.75
CA TYR A 74 3.31 -9.49 8.32
C TYR A 74 4.24 -10.40 9.13
N TYR A 75 5.36 -10.84 8.57
CA TYR A 75 6.29 -11.74 9.26
C TYR A 75 6.89 -11.12 10.52
N ARG A 76 7.12 -9.80 10.51
CA ARG A 76 7.63 -9.05 11.66
C ARG A 76 6.69 -9.14 12.87
N PHE A 77 5.37 -9.07 12.65
CA PHE A 77 4.39 -9.03 13.73
C PHE A 77 3.64 -10.36 13.96
N ARG A 78 3.89 -11.40 13.14
CA ARG A 78 3.11 -12.65 13.18
C ARG A 78 3.06 -13.35 14.54
N ASN A 79 4.11 -13.19 15.34
CA ASN A 79 4.26 -13.86 16.64
C ASN A 79 3.63 -13.05 17.80
N ILE A 80 3.15 -11.83 17.57
CA ILE A 80 2.45 -11.05 18.59
C ILE A 80 1.09 -11.69 18.80
N GLU A 81 0.78 -12.13 20.02
CA GLU A 81 -0.49 -12.79 20.35
C GLU A 81 -1.67 -11.81 20.28
N ASN A 82 -1.49 -10.61 20.84
CA ASN A 82 -2.53 -9.58 20.87
C ASN A 82 -2.89 -9.12 19.44
N ARG A 83 -4.13 -9.40 19.02
CA ARG A 83 -4.60 -9.08 17.67
C ARG A 83 -4.52 -7.59 17.35
N ASN A 84 -4.90 -6.72 18.28
CA ASN A 84 -4.91 -5.27 18.05
C ASN A 84 -3.50 -4.73 17.87
N GLU A 85 -2.57 -5.15 18.72
CA GLU A 85 -1.16 -4.75 18.61
C GLU A 85 -0.55 -5.25 17.29
N ARG A 86 -0.76 -6.53 16.97
CA ARG A 86 -0.32 -7.14 15.71
C ARG A 86 -0.87 -6.39 14.49
N TYR A 87 -2.17 -6.14 14.47
CA TYR A 87 -2.82 -5.44 13.37
C TYR A 87 -2.36 -3.98 13.27
N CYS A 88 -2.18 -3.28 14.40
CA CYS A 88 -1.68 -1.91 14.41
C CYS A 88 -0.26 -1.82 13.84
N GLY A 89 0.63 -2.72 14.26
CA GLY A 89 1.99 -2.80 13.74
C GLY A 89 2.03 -3.02 12.22
N VAL A 90 1.25 -3.98 11.71
CA VAL A 90 1.15 -4.24 10.27
C VAL A 90 0.56 -3.04 9.53
N ALA A 91 -0.61 -2.54 9.97
CA ALA A 91 -1.34 -1.45 9.33
C ALA A 91 -0.48 -0.19 9.20
N THR A 92 0.25 0.17 10.26
CA THR A 92 1.13 1.35 10.27
C THR A 92 2.18 1.29 9.17
N ILE A 93 2.83 0.13 8.97
CA ILE A 93 3.85 -0.01 7.92
C ILE A 93 3.21 0.03 6.53
N ILE A 94 2.18 -0.78 6.30
CA ILE A 94 1.65 -0.97 4.94
C ILE A 94 0.90 0.26 4.42
N ILE A 95 0.20 1.02 5.29
CA ILE A 95 -0.53 2.21 4.88
C ILE A 95 0.45 3.34 4.54
N GLN A 96 1.50 3.52 5.36
CA GLN A 96 2.54 4.50 5.06
C GLN A 96 3.28 4.15 3.77
N GLU A 97 3.61 2.88 3.56
CA GLU A 97 4.26 2.44 2.32
C GLU A 97 3.36 2.65 1.11
N ALA A 98 2.07 2.32 1.21
CA ALA A 98 1.09 2.55 0.14
C ALA A 98 1.00 4.04 -0.22
N GLN A 99 0.99 4.95 0.76
CA GLN A 99 0.96 6.39 0.51
C GLN A 99 2.25 6.88 -0.16
N ILE A 100 3.42 6.49 0.35
CA ILE A 100 4.73 6.92 -0.15
C ILE A 100 5.00 6.42 -1.58
N THR A 101 4.62 5.18 -1.88
CA THR A 101 4.82 4.57 -3.19
C THR A 101 3.77 5.04 -4.19
N THR A 102 2.51 5.21 -3.77
CA THR A 102 1.50 5.87 -4.62
C THR A 102 1.95 7.28 -5.00
N ALA A 103 2.46 8.07 -4.06
CA ALA A 103 2.96 9.42 -4.37
C ALA A 103 4.07 9.41 -5.42
N GLY A 104 4.99 8.45 -5.35
CA GLY A 104 6.03 8.29 -6.37
C GLY A 104 5.47 7.88 -7.73
N PHE A 105 4.55 6.91 -7.76
CA PHE A 105 3.91 6.48 -9.00
C PHE A 105 3.11 7.61 -9.65
N MET A 106 2.45 8.45 -8.85
CA MET A 106 1.75 9.63 -9.35
C MET A 106 2.70 10.65 -9.99
N LEU A 107 3.89 10.83 -9.41
CA LEU A 107 4.92 11.71 -9.97
C LEU A 107 5.48 11.16 -11.28
N ASP A 108 5.79 9.86 -11.33
CA ASP A 108 6.25 9.18 -12.55
C ASP A 108 5.23 9.34 -13.69
N PHE A 109 3.95 9.10 -13.39
CA PHE A 109 2.88 9.25 -14.36
C PHE A 109 2.76 10.69 -14.89
N TYR A 110 2.82 11.69 -14.00
CA TYR A 110 2.76 13.10 -14.38
C TYR A 110 3.94 13.52 -15.27
N GLU A 111 5.16 13.11 -14.91
CA GLU A 111 6.35 13.42 -15.70
C GLU A 111 6.29 12.75 -17.08
N GLU A 112 5.80 11.51 -17.15
CA GLU A 112 5.65 10.79 -18.41
C GLU A 112 4.58 11.43 -19.33
N LEU A 113 3.51 11.96 -18.76
CA LEU A 113 2.55 12.77 -19.51
C LEU A 113 3.18 14.04 -20.07
N ASN A 114 3.99 14.75 -19.27
CA ASN A 114 4.62 15.99 -19.71
C ASN A 114 5.63 15.79 -20.84
N LYS A 115 6.42 14.71 -20.80
CA LYS A 115 7.35 14.38 -21.91
C LYS A 115 6.61 14.25 -23.25
N LYS A 116 5.41 13.64 -23.23
CA LYS A 116 4.59 13.44 -24.42
C LYS A 116 3.94 14.70 -24.95
N VAL A 117 3.77 15.73 -24.11
CA VAL A 117 3.19 17.03 -24.51
C VAL A 117 4.23 17.96 -25.13
N THR A 118 5.50 17.81 -24.77
CA THR A 118 6.62 18.62 -25.29
C THR A 118 7.27 18.08 -26.57
N CYS A 119 6.68 17.04 -27.19
CA CYS A 119 7.13 16.46 -28.46
C CYS A 119 6.24 16.89 -29.63
#